data_AF-A0AAJ2YBB8-F1
#
_entry.id   AF-A0AAJ2YBB8-F1
#
_cell.length_a   1.000
_cell.length_b   1.000
_cell.length_c   1.000
_cell.angle_alpha   90.00
_cell.angle_beta   90.00
_cell.angle_gamma   90.00
#
_symmetry.space_group_name_H-M   'P 1'
#
loop_
_entity.id
_entity.type
_entity.pdbx_description
1 polymer ?
#
loop_
_entity_poly.entity_id
_entity_poly.type
_entity_poly.pdbx_seq_one_letter_code
_entity_poly.pdbx_strand_id
1 'polypeptide(L)'
;MTISFNTIPSNTLVPIFYAEMDNSAANTAQDSGASLLIGHANNGAEIVANSLVLMPSADYARQICGAGSQLARMVEAYRQTDPFGELYVIAVPESTGAAATVTLTVTGAATETGTVNVYVGRTRVQAPVTNGDNVATIASSIKDAINAVPTLPFTASSSAGVVTLTARHKGLCGNEIPVSLNYYGFGGGEVL
;
A
#
# COMPACT_ATOMS: atom_id res chain seq x y z
N MET A 1 -31.60 30.22 45.73
CA MET A 1 -30.32 29.94 45.05
C MET A 1 -30.15 30.98 43.96
N THR A 2 -29.06 31.75 44.00
CA THR A 2 -28.70 32.72 42.94
C THR A 2 -27.89 31.98 41.88
N ILE A 3 -28.32 32.05 40.61
CA ILE A 3 -27.54 31.54 39.49
C ILE A 3 -26.63 32.70 39.05
N SER A 4 -25.32 32.54 39.25
CA SER A 4 -24.32 33.50 38.82
C SER A 4 -23.92 33.22 37.37
N PHE A 5 -23.92 34.24 36.53
CA PHE A 5 -23.49 34.15 35.15
C PHE A 5 -22.03 34.62 35.01
N ASN A 6 -21.23 33.92 34.22
CA ASN A 6 -19.81 34.22 34.00
C ASN A 6 -19.60 35.36 32.99
N THR A 7 -20.50 35.51 32.02
CA THR A 7 -20.37 36.46 30.91
C THR A 7 -21.55 37.40 30.74
N ILE A 8 -22.75 37.02 31.19
CA ILE A 8 -23.91 37.92 31.18
C ILE A 8 -23.82 38.89 32.38
N PRO A 9 -23.66 40.20 32.16
CA PRO A 9 -23.54 41.18 33.23
C PRO A 9 -24.85 41.32 34.02
N SER A 10 -24.73 41.49 35.34
CA SER A 10 -25.89 41.66 36.25
C SER A 10 -26.67 42.96 36.03
N ASN A 11 -26.12 43.92 35.28
CA ASN A 11 -26.71 45.22 34.98
C ASN A 11 -27.36 45.30 33.59
N THR A 12 -27.63 44.16 32.94
CA THR A 12 -28.36 44.11 31.66
C THR A 12 -29.81 44.58 31.86
N LEU A 13 -30.20 45.69 31.21
CA LEU A 13 -31.54 46.31 31.33
C LEU A 13 -32.45 46.05 30.12
N VAL A 14 -31.92 45.47 29.04
CA VAL A 14 -32.67 45.21 27.80
C VAL A 14 -33.37 43.85 27.93
N PRO A 15 -34.71 43.77 27.78
CA PRO A 15 -35.44 42.51 27.94
C PRO A 15 -35.41 41.66 26.66
N ILE A 16 -35.33 40.33 26.81
CA ILE A 16 -35.84 39.30 25.89
C ILE A 16 -35.44 37.90 26.40
N PHE A 17 -34.25 37.41 26.06
CA PHE A 17 -33.68 36.16 26.57
C PHE A 17 -32.17 36.19 26.38
N TYR A 18 -31.43 35.80 27.42
CA TYR A 18 -29.98 35.64 27.38
C TYR A 18 -29.65 34.23 27.85
N ALA A 19 -28.78 33.55 27.12
CA ALA A 19 -28.24 32.25 27.50
C ALA A 19 -26.72 32.30 27.41
N GLU A 20 -26.04 31.66 28.36
CA GLU A 20 -24.62 31.37 28.28
C GLU A 20 -24.40 29.88 28.50
N MET A 21 -23.37 29.34 27.84
CA MET A 21 -22.89 27.97 28.06
C MET A 21 -21.53 28.08 28.74
N ASP A 22 -21.43 27.56 29.96
CA ASP A 22 -20.14 27.40 30.62
C ASP A 22 -19.49 26.08 30.19
N ASN A 23 -18.44 26.18 29.38
CA ASN A 23 -17.69 25.03 28.88
C ASN A 23 -16.53 24.64 29.82
N SER A 24 -16.42 25.23 31.03
CA SER A 24 -15.33 24.98 31.99
C SER A 24 -15.25 23.53 32.48
N ALA A 25 -16.38 22.83 32.49
CA ALA A 25 -16.47 21.40 32.81
C ALA A 25 -16.69 20.52 31.56
N ALA A 26 -16.56 21.08 30.35
CA ALA A 26 -16.69 20.30 29.14
C ALA A 26 -15.45 19.43 28.94
N ASN A 27 -15.67 18.20 28.47
CA ASN A 27 -14.59 17.30 28.15
C ASN A 27 -13.82 17.82 26.93
N THR A 28 -12.61 18.32 27.15
CA THR A 28 -11.69 18.80 26.11
C THR A 28 -10.70 17.73 25.66
N ALA A 29 -10.85 16.48 26.11
CA ALA A 29 -9.98 15.39 25.69
C ALA A 29 -10.06 15.20 24.17
N GLN A 30 -8.98 15.55 23.48
CA GLN A 30 -8.70 15.00 22.16
C GLN A 30 -8.18 13.59 22.39
N ASP A 31 -9.00 12.58 22.12
CA ASP A 31 -8.53 11.20 22.14
C ASP A 31 -7.58 11.01 20.96
N SER A 32 -6.27 11.01 21.22
CA SER A 32 -5.28 10.69 20.18
C SER A 32 -5.32 9.20 19.93
N GLY A 33 -5.99 8.78 18.85
CA GLY A 33 -6.04 7.40 18.41
C GLY A 33 -4.78 6.99 17.66
N ALA A 34 -3.65 6.93 18.35
CA ALA A 34 -2.39 6.51 17.74
C ALA A 34 -2.48 5.05 17.24
N SER A 35 -2.22 4.85 15.96
CA SER A 35 -2.19 3.52 15.34
C SER A 35 -0.76 3.00 15.23
N LEU A 36 -0.60 1.69 15.30
CA LEU A 36 0.68 1.00 15.15
C LEU A 36 0.59 -0.04 14.02
N LEU A 37 1.54 0.01 13.09
CA LEU A 37 1.74 -1.03 12.08
C LEU A 37 3.07 -1.74 12.31
N ILE A 38 3.06 -3.06 12.18
CA ILE A 38 4.24 -3.91 12.31
C ILE A 38 4.35 -4.76 11.05
N GLY A 39 5.54 -4.78 10.44
CA GLY A 39 5.73 -5.54 9.21
C GLY A 39 7.19 -5.54 8.74
N HIS A 40 7.45 -6.28 7.68
CA HIS A 40 8.80 -6.39 7.12
C HIS A 40 9.16 -5.17 6.26
N ALA A 41 10.38 -4.67 6.47
CA ALA A 41 11.05 -3.75 5.56
C ALA A 41 11.95 -4.52 4.58
N ASN A 42 12.32 -3.90 3.45
CA ASN A 42 13.26 -4.51 2.51
C ASN A 42 14.63 -4.72 3.18
N ASN A 43 15.37 -5.75 2.76
CA ASN A 43 16.73 -5.94 3.23
C ASN A 43 17.61 -4.74 2.85
N GLY A 44 18.33 -4.17 3.82
CA GLY A 44 19.14 -2.97 3.62
C GLY A 44 18.35 -1.65 3.57
N ALA A 45 17.07 -1.65 3.95
CA ALA A 45 16.30 -0.43 4.13
C ALA A 45 16.85 0.45 5.27
N GLU A 46 16.59 1.76 5.21
CA GLU A 46 17.14 2.75 6.16
C GLU A 46 16.50 2.65 7.56
N ILE A 47 15.25 2.19 7.63
CA ILE A 47 14.53 2.05 8.89
C ILE A 47 15.25 1.07 9.83
N VAL A 48 15.47 1.51 11.08
CA VAL A 48 16.09 0.67 12.11
C VAL A 48 15.07 -0.36 12.59
N ALA A 49 15.41 -1.64 12.45
CA ALA A 49 14.55 -2.73 12.89
C ALA A 49 14.29 -2.69 14.40
N ASN A 50 13.09 -3.13 14.81
CA ASN A 50 12.60 -3.18 16.19
C ASN A 50 12.63 -1.82 16.91
N SER A 51 12.53 -0.72 16.16
CA SER A 51 12.42 0.64 16.70
C SER A 51 11.08 1.26 16.31
N LEU A 52 10.54 2.09 17.20
CA LEU A 52 9.30 2.82 16.97
C LEU A 52 9.61 4.07 16.13
N VAL A 53 8.97 4.19 14.96
CA VAL A 53 9.18 5.33 14.05
C VAL A 53 7.84 5.97 13.72
N LEU A 54 7.74 7.30 13.86
CA LEU A 54 6.58 8.06 13.41
C LEU A 54 6.53 8.08 11.88
N MET A 55 5.38 7.76 11.31
CA MET A 55 5.20 7.58 9.88
C MET A 55 4.21 8.58 9.29
N PRO A 56 4.64 9.78 8.88
CA PRO A 56 3.74 10.84 8.43
C PRO A 56 3.08 10.56 7.07
N SER A 57 3.70 9.79 6.18
CA SER A 57 3.18 9.59 4.81
C SER A 57 3.59 8.25 4.20
N ALA A 58 2.85 7.84 3.15
CA ALA A 58 3.19 6.66 2.36
C ALA A 58 4.48 6.84 1.55
N ASP A 59 4.79 8.06 1.08
CA ASP A 59 6.06 8.35 0.38
C ASP A 59 7.26 8.15 1.30
N TYR A 60 7.16 8.65 2.54
CA TYR A 60 8.21 8.47 3.53
C TYR A 60 8.40 6.98 3.86
N ALA A 61 7.29 6.22 4.00
CA ALA A 61 7.36 4.77 4.20
C ALA A 61 8.09 4.05 3.06
N ARG A 62 7.83 4.42 1.80
CA ARG A 62 8.50 3.84 0.63
C ARG A 62 9.99 4.16 0.61
N GLN A 63 10.40 5.34 1.07
CA GLN A 63 11.80 5.71 1.18
C GLN A 63 12.51 4.89 2.26
N ILE A 64 11.98 4.88 3.50
CA ILE A 64 12.73 4.31 4.63
C ILE A 64 12.57 2.80 4.78
N CYS A 65 11.42 2.22 4.39
CA CYS A 65 11.18 0.78 4.44
C CYS A 65 11.55 0.08 3.12
N GLY A 66 11.77 0.86 2.06
CA GLY A 66 11.95 0.38 0.70
C GLY A 66 10.63 0.16 -0.04
N ALA A 67 10.59 0.56 -1.31
CA ALA A 67 9.41 0.41 -2.16
C ALA A 67 9.02 -1.07 -2.31
N GLY A 68 7.71 -1.32 -2.25
CA GLY A 68 7.12 -2.66 -2.37
C GLY A 68 7.27 -3.55 -1.13
N SER A 69 7.95 -3.06 -0.08
CA SER A 69 8.02 -3.78 1.19
C SER A 69 6.63 -3.97 1.80
N GLN A 70 6.47 -5.02 2.62
CA GLN A 70 5.21 -5.30 3.30
C GLN A 70 4.78 -4.09 4.14
N LEU A 71 5.70 -3.51 4.91
CA LEU A 71 5.41 -2.36 5.77
C LEU A 71 5.03 -1.12 4.96
N ALA A 72 5.74 -0.82 3.85
CA ALA A 72 5.37 0.31 3.00
C ALA A 72 3.96 0.14 2.39
N ARG A 73 3.59 -1.07 1.99
CA ARG A 73 2.23 -1.37 1.46
C ARG A 73 1.15 -1.29 2.54
N MET A 74 1.46 -1.68 3.78
CA MET A 74 0.55 -1.51 4.92
C MET A 74 0.30 -0.04 5.22
N VAL A 75 1.36 0.78 5.22
CA VAL A 75 1.23 2.24 5.43
C VAL A 75 0.43 2.87 4.30
N GLU A 76 0.70 2.50 3.05
CA GLU A 76 -0.06 3.01 1.90
C GLU A 76 -1.57 2.70 2.02
N ALA A 77 -1.92 1.47 2.39
CA ALA A 77 -3.32 1.09 2.63
C ALA A 77 -3.95 1.83 3.82
N TYR A 78 -3.22 1.96 4.93
CA TYR A 78 -3.69 2.68 6.12
C TYR A 78 -3.96 4.16 5.82
N ARG A 79 -3.05 4.82 5.10
CA ARG A 79 -3.17 6.25 4.77
C ARG A 79 -4.32 6.59 3.80
N GLN A 80 -4.91 5.60 3.12
CA GLN A 80 -6.17 5.79 2.39
C GLN A 80 -7.38 5.91 3.32
N THR A 81 -7.31 5.33 4.52
CA THR A 81 -8.38 5.37 5.53
C THR A 81 -8.19 6.52 6.50
N ASP A 82 -6.94 6.74 6.94
CA ASP A 82 -6.57 7.78 7.89
C ASP A 82 -5.37 8.60 7.37
N PRO A 83 -5.63 9.65 6.56
CA PRO A 83 -4.57 10.42 5.92
C PRO A 83 -3.71 11.23 6.90
N PHE A 84 -4.24 11.61 8.06
CA PHE A 84 -3.60 12.59 8.96
C PHE A 84 -3.40 12.11 10.40
N GLY A 85 -3.99 10.98 10.80
CA GLY A 85 -3.85 10.48 12.16
C GLY A 85 -2.44 10.06 12.49
N GLU A 86 -2.19 9.98 13.80
CA GLU A 86 -0.92 9.59 14.37
C GLU A 86 -0.64 8.12 14.07
N LEU A 87 0.37 7.87 13.23
CA LEU A 87 0.75 6.53 12.81
C LEU A 87 2.19 6.25 13.20
N TYR A 88 2.39 5.17 13.94
CA TYR A 88 3.68 4.60 14.22
C TYR A 88 3.90 3.31 13.45
N VAL A 89 5.16 3.03 13.13
CA VAL A 89 5.56 1.77 12.53
C VAL A 89 6.71 1.14 13.29
N ILE A 90 6.77 -0.18 13.27
CA ILE A 90 7.94 -0.97 13.68
C ILE A 90 8.30 -1.91 12.53
N ALA A 91 9.50 -1.74 11.99
CA ALA A 91 10.06 -2.70 11.04
C ALA A 91 10.58 -3.92 11.79
N VAL A 92 10.10 -5.11 11.43
CA VAL A 92 10.63 -6.37 11.94
C VAL A 92 11.64 -6.98 10.96
N PRO A 93 12.70 -7.65 11.47
CA PRO A 93 13.63 -8.39 10.62
C PRO A 93 12.91 -9.35 9.68
N GLU A 94 13.51 -9.64 8.53
CA GLU A 94 12.94 -10.59 7.57
C GLU A 94 12.73 -11.96 8.24
N SER A 95 11.59 -12.60 7.96
CA SER A 95 11.33 -13.95 8.43
C SER A 95 12.38 -14.94 7.92
N THR A 96 12.65 -15.98 8.70
CA THR A 96 13.35 -17.16 8.20
C THR A 96 12.49 -17.90 7.18
N GLY A 97 13.13 -18.65 6.27
CA GLY A 97 12.44 -19.47 5.27
C GLY A 97 12.74 -19.06 3.82
N ALA A 98 11.83 -19.42 2.91
CA ALA A 98 11.92 -19.14 1.48
C ALA A 98 10.96 -18.03 1.06
N ALA A 99 11.31 -17.31 -0.01
CA ALA A 99 10.41 -16.38 -0.67
C ALA A 99 9.45 -17.16 -1.57
N ALA A 100 8.17 -16.76 -1.57
CA ALA A 100 7.18 -17.32 -2.48
C ALA A 100 7.57 -17.02 -3.93
N THR A 101 7.38 -18.01 -4.81
CA THR A 101 7.63 -17.84 -6.24
C THR A 101 6.37 -18.15 -7.05
N VAL A 102 6.18 -17.39 -8.13
CA VAL A 102 5.13 -17.64 -9.12
C VAL A 102 5.76 -17.61 -10.51
N THR A 103 5.49 -18.63 -11.31
CA THR A 103 6.03 -18.73 -12.66
C THR A 103 4.94 -18.47 -13.70
N LEU A 104 5.23 -17.59 -14.66
CA LEU A 104 4.44 -17.37 -15.86
C LEU A 104 5.25 -17.87 -17.05
N THR A 105 4.77 -18.91 -17.72
CA THR A 105 5.45 -19.50 -18.88
C THR A 105 4.80 -19.03 -20.17
N VAL A 106 5.58 -18.35 -21.01
CA VAL A 106 5.19 -18.01 -22.38
C VAL A 106 5.52 -19.20 -23.27
N THR A 107 4.51 -19.76 -23.93
CA THR A 107 4.64 -21.01 -24.70
C THR A 107 4.67 -20.80 -26.22
N GLY A 108 4.32 -19.61 -26.71
CA GLY A 108 4.23 -19.31 -28.14
C GLY A 108 4.74 -17.90 -28.49
N ALA A 109 5.06 -17.71 -29.76
CA ALA A 109 5.36 -16.39 -30.31
C ALA A 109 4.07 -15.58 -30.50
N ALA A 110 4.20 -14.26 -30.50
CA ALA A 110 3.09 -13.36 -30.71
C ALA A 110 2.61 -13.41 -32.16
N THR A 111 1.33 -13.73 -32.37
CA THR A 111 0.68 -13.72 -33.68
C THR A 111 0.04 -12.38 -34.02
N GLU A 112 -0.22 -11.55 -33.02
CA GLU A 112 -0.81 -10.22 -33.13
C GLU A 112 -0.16 -9.27 -32.12
N THR A 113 -0.27 -7.97 -32.37
CA THR A 113 0.18 -6.94 -31.43
C THR A 113 -0.90 -6.70 -30.39
N GLY A 114 -0.54 -6.67 -29.12
CA GLY A 114 -1.49 -6.54 -28.02
C GLY A 114 -0.81 -6.19 -26.69
N THR A 115 -1.53 -6.41 -25.60
CA THR A 115 -1.03 -6.14 -24.24
C THR A 115 -1.40 -7.29 -23.32
N VAL A 116 -0.39 -7.86 -22.66
CA VAL A 116 -0.59 -8.86 -21.61
C VAL A 116 -0.90 -8.15 -20.31
N ASN A 117 -2.08 -8.41 -19.74
CA ASN A 117 -2.47 -7.86 -18.44
C ASN A 117 -2.18 -8.88 -17.35
N VAL A 118 -1.18 -8.60 -16.52
CA VAL A 118 -0.83 -9.40 -15.35
C VAL A 118 -1.33 -8.69 -14.10
N TYR A 119 -2.17 -9.36 -13.33
CA TYR A 119 -2.63 -8.88 -12.03
C TYR A 119 -1.76 -9.47 -10.94
N VAL A 120 -1.15 -8.60 -10.14
CA VAL A 120 -0.42 -8.98 -8.91
C VAL A 120 -1.18 -8.40 -7.73
N GLY A 121 -1.95 -9.25 -7.05
CA GLY A 121 -2.94 -8.80 -6.07
C GLY A 121 -3.99 -7.90 -6.72
N ARG A 122 -4.05 -6.64 -6.30
CA ARG A 122 -5.00 -5.63 -6.83
C ARG A 122 -4.41 -4.76 -7.92
N THR A 123 -3.13 -4.91 -8.24
CA THR A 123 -2.43 -4.03 -9.19
C THR A 123 -2.37 -4.69 -10.56
N ARG A 124 -2.88 -3.98 -11.57
CA ARG A 124 -2.76 -4.37 -12.97
C ARG A 124 -1.42 -3.90 -13.54
N VAL A 125 -0.66 -4.82 -14.11
CA VAL A 125 0.58 -4.57 -14.84
C VAL A 125 0.33 -4.89 -16.30
N GLN A 126 0.71 -3.96 -17.19
CA GLN A 126 0.45 -4.07 -18.61
C GLN A 126 1.78 -4.20 -19.36
N ALA A 127 1.99 -5.33 -20.02
CA ALA A 127 3.19 -5.60 -20.79
C ALA A 127 2.87 -5.57 -22.29
N PRO A 128 3.49 -4.67 -23.08
CA PRO A 128 3.25 -4.61 -24.51
C PRO A 128 3.86 -5.82 -25.20
N VAL A 129 3.17 -6.35 -26.20
CA VAL A 129 3.63 -7.43 -27.06
C VAL A 129 3.40 -7.03 -28.52
N THR A 130 4.40 -7.22 -29.36
CA THR A 130 4.35 -6.89 -30.79
C THR A 130 4.23 -8.17 -31.62
N ASN A 131 3.47 -8.11 -32.72
CA ASN A 131 3.41 -9.23 -33.67
C ASN A 131 4.82 -9.66 -34.11
N GLY A 132 5.10 -10.96 -34.05
CA GLY A 132 6.40 -11.55 -34.36
C GLY A 132 7.38 -11.59 -33.19
N ASP A 133 7.04 -11.04 -32.01
CA ASP A 133 7.85 -11.21 -30.81
C ASP A 133 7.97 -12.69 -30.46
N ASN A 134 9.21 -13.14 -30.28
CA ASN A 134 9.47 -14.50 -29.82
C ASN A 134 9.19 -14.63 -28.31
N VAL A 135 9.10 -15.89 -27.86
CA VAL A 135 8.84 -16.27 -26.46
C VAL A 135 9.73 -15.53 -25.44
N ALA A 136 11.02 -15.35 -25.75
CA ALA A 136 11.95 -14.68 -24.84
C ALA A 136 11.72 -13.16 -24.78
N THR A 137 11.40 -12.53 -25.93
CA THR A 137 11.07 -11.10 -26.00
C THR A 137 9.81 -10.78 -25.19
N ILE A 138 8.76 -11.59 -25.34
CA ILE A 138 7.50 -11.45 -24.57
C ILE A 138 7.78 -11.58 -23.07
N ALA A 139 8.51 -12.61 -22.67
CA ALA A 139 8.85 -12.83 -21.26
C ALA A 139 9.69 -11.67 -20.69
N SER A 140 10.63 -11.10 -21.46
CA SER A 140 11.37 -9.91 -21.02
C SER A 140 10.43 -8.72 -20.84
N SER A 141 9.54 -8.47 -21.80
CA SER A 141 8.55 -7.37 -21.71
C SER A 141 7.69 -7.47 -20.44
N ILE A 142 7.20 -8.67 -20.12
CA ILE A 142 6.44 -8.91 -18.88
C ILE A 142 7.29 -8.64 -17.64
N LYS A 143 8.53 -9.16 -17.59
CA LYS A 143 9.46 -8.92 -16.49
C LYS A 143 9.77 -7.43 -16.31
N ASP A 144 9.99 -6.71 -17.40
CA ASP A 144 10.30 -5.28 -17.38
C ASP A 144 9.11 -4.46 -16.91
N ALA A 145 7.90 -4.77 -17.39
CA ALA A 145 6.67 -4.14 -16.94
C ALA A 145 6.41 -4.35 -15.44
N ILE A 146 6.66 -5.56 -14.91
CA ILE A 146 6.50 -5.85 -13.48
C ILE A 146 7.53 -5.05 -12.67
N ASN A 147 8.81 -5.07 -13.06
CA ASN A 147 9.87 -4.39 -12.33
C ASN A 147 9.80 -2.85 -12.43
N ALA A 148 9.11 -2.31 -13.45
CA ALA A 148 8.81 -0.89 -13.56
C ALA A 148 7.83 -0.38 -12.49
N VAL A 149 7.12 -1.28 -11.79
CA VAL A 149 6.22 -0.94 -10.68
C VAL A 149 6.88 -1.35 -9.35
N PRO A 150 7.74 -0.50 -8.76
CA PRO A 150 8.54 -0.88 -7.59
C PRO A 150 7.70 -1.09 -6.32
N THR A 151 6.44 -0.67 -6.30
CA THR A 151 5.50 -0.85 -5.18
C THR A 151 4.90 -2.26 -5.12
N LEU A 152 5.12 -3.10 -6.12
CA LEU A 152 4.65 -4.48 -6.10
C LEU A 152 5.39 -5.32 -5.04
N PRO A 153 4.70 -6.29 -4.40
CA PRO A 153 5.30 -7.18 -3.41
C PRO A 153 6.22 -8.26 -4.01
N PHE A 154 6.37 -8.29 -5.33
CA PHE A 154 7.23 -9.22 -6.07
C PHE A 154 8.27 -8.47 -6.90
N THR A 155 9.41 -9.12 -7.13
CA THR A 155 10.35 -8.79 -8.21
C THR A 155 10.27 -9.87 -9.28
N ALA A 156 10.51 -9.51 -10.54
CA ALA A 156 10.46 -10.45 -11.66
C ALA A 156 11.85 -10.70 -12.25
N SER A 157 12.08 -11.94 -12.66
CA SER A 157 13.20 -12.37 -13.48
C SER A 157 12.65 -13.16 -14.67
N SER A 158 13.34 -13.17 -15.81
CA SER A 158 12.91 -13.92 -16.99
C SER A 158 14.06 -14.75 -17.55
N SER A 159 13.80 -16.01 -17.85
CA SER A 159 14.77 -16.91 -18.51
C SER A 159 14.05 -17.86 -19.46
N ALA A 160 14.52 -17.91 -20.72
CA ALA A 160 14.01 -18.82 -21.76
C ALA A 160 12.47 -18.89 -21.88
N GLY A 161 11.77 -17.76 -21.78
CA GLY A 161 10.30 -17.70 -21.87
C GLY A 161 9.55 -17.87 -20.56
N VAL A 162 10.23 -18.18 -19.46
CA VAL A 162 9.64 -18.28 -18.12
C VAL A 162 9.94 -17.01 -17.34
N VAL A 163 8.89 -16.34 -16.89
CA VAL A 163 8.97 -15.21 -15.95
C VAL A 163 8.74 -15.74 -14.55
N THR A 164 9.73 -15.61 -13.68
CA THR A 164 9.65 -16.00 -12.27
C THR A 164 9.51 -14.74 -11.42
N LEU A 165 8.34 -14.57 -10.82
CA LEU A 165 8.08 -13.60 -9.78
C LEU A 165 8.54 -14.18 -8.44
N THR A 166 9.33 -13.41 -7.69
CA THR A 166 9.80 -13.77 -6.34
C THR A 166 9.31 -12.72 -5.35
N ALA A 167 8.66 -13.16 -4.27
CA ALA A 167 8.19 -12.26 -3.23
C ALA A 167 9.38 -11.52 -2.60
N ARG A 168 9.20 -10.23 -2.31
CA ARG A 168 10.26 -9.39 -1.70
C ARG A 168 10.66 -9.84 -0.29
N HIS A 169 9.76 -10.55 0.41
CA HIS A 169 10.00 -11.07 1.74
C HIS A 169 9.75 -12.57 1.80
N LYS A 170 10.62 -13.27 2.51
CA LYS A 170 10.42 -14.67 2.89
C LYS A 170 9.20 -14.85 3.80
N GLY A 171 8.65 -16.06 3.77
CA GLY A 171 7.54 -16.48 4.63
C GLY A 171 6.24 -16.73 3.85
N LEU A 172 5.17 -16.98 4.59
CA LEU A 172 3.89 -17.44 4.02
C LEU A 172 3.10 -16.34 3.31
N CYS A 173 3.30 -15.07 3.69
CA CYS A 173 2.52 -13.94 3.18
C CYS A 173 2.55 -13.82 1.66
N GLY A 174 3.67 -14.17 1.01
CA GLY A 174 3.78 -14.12 -0.45
C GLY A 174 2.89 -15.14 -1.16
N ASN A 175 2.58 -16.28 -0.53
CA ASN A 175 1.77 -17.34 -1.11
C ASN A 175 0.28 -16.97 -1.21
N GLU A 176 -0.16 -16.00 -0.39
CA GLU A 176 -1.56 -15.55 -0.34
C GLU A 176 -1.86 -14.44 -1.34
N ILE A 177 -0.85 -13.95 -2.07
CA ILE A 177 -1.02 -12.87 -3.04
C ILE A 177 -1.32 -13.50 -4.40
N PRO A 178 -2.57 -13.36 -4.92
CA PRO A 178 -2.92 -13.96 -6.19
C PRO A 178 -2.18 -13.27 -7.34
N VAL A 179 -1.67 -14.08 -8.26
CA VAL A 179 -1.17 -13.61 -9.56
C VAL A 179 -2.04 -14.24 -10.63
N SER A 180 -2.68 -13.41 -11.45
CA SER A 180 -3.61 -13.87 -12.49
C SER A 180 -3.41 -13.12 -13.79
N LEU A 181 -3.81 -13.72 -14.90
CA LEU A 181 -3.69 -13.14 -16.23
C LEU A 181 -5.10 -12.79 -16.74
N ASN A 182 -5.25 -11.59 -17.27
CA ASN A 182 -6.52 -11.07 -17.83
C ASN A 182 -7.74 -11.32 -16.92
N TYR A 183 -7.66 -10.90 -15.65
CA TYR A 183 -8.68 -11.17 -14.62
C TYR A 183 -10.11 -10.74 -15.03
N TYR A 184 -10.26 -9.62 -15.75
CA TYR A 184 -11.57 -9.14 -16.21
C TYR A 184 -11.96 -9.67 -17.59
N GLY A 185 -11.04 -10.36 -18.28
CA GLY A 185 -11.26 -10.99 -19.57
C GLY A 185 -11.87 -10.06 -20.62
N PHE A 186 -12.71 -10.63 -21.49
CA PHE A 186 -13.37 -9.90 -22.58
C PHE A 186 -14.17 -8.69 -22.10
N GLY A 187 -14.90 -8.82 -20.99
CA GLY A 187 -15.71 -7.73 -20.42
C GLY A 187 -14.88 -6.53 -19.94
N GLY A 188 -13.62 -6.75 -19.60
CA GLY A 188 -12.64 -5.70 -19.26
C GLY A 188 -11.82 -5.18 -20.43
N GLY A 189 -12.08 -5.65 -21.66
CA GLY A 189 -11.24 -5.36 -22.82
C GLY A 189 -9.85 -6.03 -22.76
N GLU A 190 -9.69 -7.03 -21.89
CA GLU A 190 -8.44 -7.78 -21.70
C GLU A 190 -8.41 -8.97 -22.66
N VAL A 191 -8.52 -8.64 -23.95
CA VAL A 191 -8.43 -9.61 -25.04
C VAL A 191 -6.98 -9.68 -25.49
N LEU A 192 -6.41 -10.87 -25.41
CA LEU A 192 -5.16 -11.26 -26.06
C LEU A 192 -5.48 -12.32 -27.10
#